data_AF-A0A8T4QBF7-F1
#
_entry.id   AF-A0A8T4QBF7-F1
#
_cell.length_a   1.000
_cell.length_b   1.000
_cell.length_c   1.000
_cell.angle_alpha   90.00
_cell.angle_beta   90.00
_cell.angle_gamma   90.00
#
_symmetry.space_group_name_H-M   'P 1'
#
loop_
_entity.id
_entity.type
_entity.pdbx_description
1 polymer ?
#
loop_
_entity_poly.entity_id
_entity_poly.type
_entity_poly.pdbx_seq_one_letter_code
_entity_poly.pdbx_strand_id
1 'polypeptide(L)' 'MAKERITITIDKELLKWLDKKVDDRVFANRSHGLEFLIQQQVNFEKKNKERGVY' A
#
# COMPACT_ATOMS: atom_id res chain seq x y z
N MET A 1 -4.42 12.34 13.48
CA MET A 1 -3.51 12.80 12.42
C MET A 1 -4.33 13.14 11.20
N ALA A 2 -4.12 14.29 10.57
CA ALA A 2 -4.82 14.67 9.36
C ALA A 2 -4.42 13.74 8.22
N LYS A 3 -5.42 13.14 7.53
CA LYS A 3 -5.20 12.35 6.31
C LYS A 3 -5.61 13.20 5.12
N GLU A 4 -4.74 13.29 4.12
CA GLU A 4 -5.04 14.02 2.89
C GLU A 4 -5.69 13.09 1.87
N ARG A 5 -6.73 13.56 1.18
CA ARG A 5 -7.36 12.81 0.10
C ARG A 5 -6.60 13.08 -1.19
N ILE A 6 -6.04 12.01 -1.76
CA ILE A 6 -5.37 12.04 -3.05
C ILE A 6 -6.22 11.31 -4.09
N THR A 7 -6.14 11.77 -5.34
CA THR A 7 -6.67 11.05 -6.51
C THR A 7 -5.48 10.52 -7.29
N ILE A 8 -5.48 9.22 -7.60
CA ILE A 8 -4.39 8.57 -8.31
C ILE A 8 -4.92 7.76 -9.49
N THR A 9 -4.11 7.67 -10.54
CA THR A 9 -4.35 6.76 -11.66
C THR A 9 -3.49 5.52 -11.44
N ILE A 10 -4.11 4.35 -11.42
CA ILE A 10 -3.41 3.07 -11.27
C ILE A 10 -3.90 2.09 -12.33
N ASP A 11 -3.07 1.09 -12.61
CA ASP A 11 -3.44 0.02 -13.52
C ASP A 11 -4.71 -0.73 -13.04
N LYS A 12 -5.55 -1.14 -13.98
CA LYS A 12 -6.82 -1.80 -13.70
C LYS A 12 -6.64 -3.14 -12.99
N GLU A 13 -5.57 -3.87 -13.28
CA GLU A 13 -5.28 -5.16 -12.64
C GLU A 13 -4.88 -4.96 -11.18
N LEU A 14 -4.06 -3.95 -10.91
CA LEU A 14 -3.70 -3.56 -9.54
C LEU A 14 -4.92 -3.10 -8.74
N LEU A 15 -5.80 -2.31 -9.35
CA LEU A 15 -7.05 -1.89 -8.72
C LEU A 15 -7.94 -3.08 -8.38
N LYS A 16 -8.12 -4.02 -9.31
CA LYS A 16 -8.90 -5.25 -9.07
C LYS A 16 -8.31 -6.09 -7.94
N TRP A 17 -6.99 -6.22 -7.90
CA TRP A 17 -6.32 -6.93 -6.82
C TRP A 17 -6.56 -6.25 -5.47
N LEU A 18 -6.48 -4.91 -5.42
CA LEU A 18 -6.74 -4.14 -4.21
C LEU A 18 -8.19 -4.29 -3.74
N ASP A 19 -9.16 -4.18 -4.65
CA ASP A 19 -10.59 -4.39 -4.35
C ASP A 19 -10.85 -5.80 -3.81
N LYS A 20 -10.24 -6.83 -4.41
CA LYS A 20 -10.36 -8.20 -3.91
C LYS A 20 -9.86 -8.33 -2.46
N LYS A 21 -8.74 -7.69 -2.12
CA LYS A 21 -8.22 -7.69 -0.74
C LYS A 21 -9.11 -6.92 0.24
N VAL A 22 -9.86 -5.92 -0.21
CA VAL A 22 -10.88 -5.26 0.59
C VAL A 22 -12.07 -6.21 0.83
N ASP A 23 -12.51 -6.92 -0.22
CA ASP A 23 -13.60 -7.91 -0.14
C ASP A 23 -13.25 -9.09 0.79
N ASP A 24 -12.01 -9.60 0.70
CA ASP A 24 -11.44 -10.63 1.58
C ASP A 24 -11.25 -10.13 3.04
N ARG A 25 -11.67 -8.90 3.36
CA ARG A 25 -11.53 -8.24 4.68
C ARG A 25 -10.09 -8.11 5.17
N VAL A 26 -9.11 -8.20 4.27
CA VAL A 26 -7.71 -7.91 4.57
C VAL A 26 -7.52 -6.40 4.80
N PHE A 27 -8.26 -5.58 4.05
CA PHE A 27 -8.25 -4.12 4.20
C PHE A 27 -9.63 -3.57 4.50
N ALA A 28 -9.71 -2.57 5.37
CA ALA A 28 -10.97 -1.90 5.69
C ALA A 28 -11.55 -1.09 4.50
N ASN A 29 -10.69 -0.55 3.64
CA ASN A 29 -11.04 0.17 2.41
C ASN A 29 -9.78 0.34 1.53
N ARG A 30 -9.97 0.86 0.31
CA ARG A 30 -8.87 1.09 -0.66
C ARG A 30 -7.79 2.02 -0.11
N SER A 31 -8.15 3.08 0.61
CA SER A 31 -7.18 4.01 1.20
C SER A 31 -6.33 3.35 2.27
N HIS A 32 -6.94 2.53 3.14
CA HIS A 32 -6.24 1.74 4.14
C HIS A 32 -5.32 0.69 3.50
N GLY A 33 -5.79 0.00 2.46
CA GLY A 33 -4.97 -0.97 1.72
C GLY A 33 -3.76 -0.31 1.06
N LEU A 34 -3.97 0.84 0.41
CA LEU A 34 -2.87 1.60 -0.21
C LEU A 34 -1.84 2.07 0.83
N GLU A 35 -2.30 2.65 1.94
CA GLU A 35 -1.43 3.12 3.03
C GLU A 35 -0.61 1.96 3.62
N PHE A 36 -1.25 0.82 3.88
CA PHE A 36 -0.59 -0.36 4.42
C PHE A 36 0.47 -0.93 3.47
N LEU A 37 0.17 -1.01 2.18
CA LEU A 37 1.11 -1.52 1.16
C LEU A 37 2.34 -0.61 1.03
N ILE A 38 2.13 0.71 1.00
CA ILE A 38 3.22 1.69 0.96
C ILE A 38 4.06 1.58 2.23
N GLN A 39 3.43 1.48 3.40
CA GLN A 39 4.14 1.34 4.67
C GLN A 39 4.97 0.06 4.74
N GLN A 40 4.46 -1.06 4.20
CA GLN A 40 5.24 -2.29 4.08
C GLN A 40 6.46 -2.11 3.18
N GLN A 41 6.30 -1.47 2.03
CA GLN A 41 7.41 -1.21 1.12
C GLN A 41 8.48 -0.31 1.76
N VAL A 42 8.07 0.79 2.41
CA VAL A 42 8.99 1.69 3.12
C VAL A 42 9.74 0.96 4.24
N ASN A 43 9.06 0.10 4.98
CA ASN A 43 9.70 -0.71 6.03
C ASN A 43 10.68 -1.73 5.44
N PHE A 44 10.35 -2.31 4.29
CA PHE A 44 11.24 -3.20 3.56
C PHE A 44 12.49 -2.44 3.09
N GLU A 45 12.34 -1.26 2.49
CA GLU A 45 13.47 -0.44 2.06
C GLU A 45 14.35 0.00 3.23
N LYS A 46 13.76 0.41 4.37
CA LYS A 46 14.52 0.74 5.58
C LYS A 46 15.35 -0.45 6.05
N LYS A 47 14.74 -1.63 6.17
CA LYS A 47 15.44 -2.87 6.56
C LYS A 47 16.54 -3.27 5.58
N ASN A 48 16.37 -3.03 4.28
CA ASN A 48 17.40 -3.33 3.28
C ASN A 48 18.53 -2.29 3.29
N LYS A 49 18.20 -1.02 3.53
CA LYS A 49 19.18 0.07 3.67
C LYS A 49 20.03 -0.10 4.95
N GLU A 50 19.42 -0.59 6.03
CA GLU A 50 20.12 -0.99 7.26
C GLU A 50 20.97 -2.26 7.08
N ARG A 51 20.67 -3.08 6.06
CA ARG A 51 21.44 -4.29 5.71
C ARG A 51 22.57 -4.07 4.70
N GLY A 52 22.75 -2.85 4.21
CA GLY A 52 23.97 -2.41 3.51
C GLY A 52 24.41 -3.32 2.36
N VAL A 53 23.53 -3.57 1.39
CA VAL A 53 23.96 -4.17 0.11
C VAL A 53 23.58 -3.20 -1.00
N TYR A 54 24.62 -2.58 -1.57
CA TYR A 54 24.57 -1.67 -2.72
C TYR A 54 24.20 -2.42 -4.00
#